data_AF-A0A1B8ASJ5-F1
#
_entry.id   AF-A0A1B8ASJ5-F1
#
_cell.length_a   1.000
_cell.length_b   1.000
_cell.length_c   1.000
_cell.angle_alpha   90.00
_cell.angle_beta   90.00
_cell.angle_gamma   90.00
#
_symmetry.space_group_name_H-M   'P 1'
#
loop_
_entity.id
_entity.type
_entity.pdbx_description
1 polymer ?
#
loop_
_entity_poly.entity_id
_entity_poly.type
_entity_poly.pdbx_seq_one_letter_code
_entity_poly.pdbx_strand_id
1 'polypeptide(L)'
;MPNRFLIWGATGWVAGHLEALLKTQGKEVYTTSVRMENMSQVAEELKRIQPTHVLNAAGCTGRPNVDWCEDNKAQTVRSNVIGCIYQYDEKHPIGGVGFTEQDVPNFTGSFYSMTKGHVEPILSCYNNVLILRLRMPVSDDLHARNFVTKILKYDHVVDIPNSNTILHDLLPLSISLAEHADTGIFNFTNPGAISHNQVLTLFRLIVRPSLTWRNFSVEEQSHASILALFSLQWKQMQLLSADQMSSNTSSANDPTVPTNFELQDLSHDHRKLPYSDEESSPFLSEHQEKDVKDHQIESNQNRKKASLWIAVNIIATVLIVFTNKAIFDDDNLKFIQLSFAAFHFSTTWLVLWVISREHFAFFTPKHVSLTQMLPLSVVMTLNIIFPNLSLAFSTVTFYQVARVLVTPCVAILDYVLYKVSVSGMAASTLVVACLGVAMVSYYDSRPSDDANVKTTSQIGIVFALMGVFFSSLYTVWIAAFRKKLAISSMQLLLNQAPLSAFLLLYFIPWVDEFPVMKEVSISHWVLIPFSGILAMLINISQFFIIAETGPIASTVVGHTKTCTIVVLGWAISGRVATDMSVVGLLTALAGIFSYSFVVLRQK
;
A
#
# COMPACT_ATOMS: atom_id res chain seq x y z
N MET A 1 -6.07 49.31 17.07
CA MET A 1 -6.79 48.75 15.91
C MET A 1 -7.30 47.37 16.31
N PRO A 2 -8.43 46.88 15.79
CA PRO A 2 -8.85 45.50 16.07
C PRO A 2 -7.80 44.52 15.55
N ASN A 3 -7.55 43.45 16.31
CA ASN A 3 -6.64 42.39 15.90
C ASN A 3 -7.23 41.66 14.69
N ARG A 4 -6.54 41.77 13.55
CA ARG A 4 -6.82 41.02 12.31
C ARG A 4 -5.90 39.83 12.20
N PHE A 5 -6.48 38.63 12.25
CA PHE A 5 -5.76 37.37 12.14
C PHE A 5 -5.87 36.81 10.73
N LEU A 6 -4.73 36.41 10.15
CA LEU A 6 -4.69 35.63 8.92
C LEU A 6 -4.16 34.23 9.23
N ILE A 7 -4.96 33.21 8.94
CA ILE A 7 -4.59 31.81 9.14
C ILE A 7 -4.20 31.19 7.80
N TRP A 8 -2.97 30.67 7.73
CA TRP A 8 -2.51 29.91 6.59
C TRP A 8 -2.91 28.43 6.72
N GLY A 9 -3.40 27.86 5.62
CA GLY A 9 -3.82 26.46 5.57
C GLY A 9 -5.30 26.26 5.86
N ALA A 10 -6.17 27.07 5.23
CA ALA A 10 -7.62 27.13 5.46
C ALA A 10 -8.36 25.77 5.55
N THR A 11 -7.90 24.75 4.82
CA THR A 11 -8.51 23.40 4.82
C THR A 11 -7.87 22.44 5.83
N GLY A 12 -6.96 22.94 6.65
CA GLY A 12 -6.21 22.20 7.66
C GLY A 12 -7.00 22.02 8.95
N TRP A 13 -6.81 20.88 9.59
CA TRP A 13 -7.51 20.55 10.84
C TRP A 13 -7.22 21.51 11.99
N VAL A 14 -5.94 21.85 12.22
CA VAL A 14 -5.54 22.83 13.25
C VAL A 14 -6.02 24.24 12.87
N ALA A 15 -5.95 24.60 11.59
CA ALA A 15 -6.45 25.89 11.11
C ALA A 15 -7.95 26.07 11.38
N GLY A 16 -8.75 25.01 11.19
CA GLY A 16 -10.18 25.03 11.52
C GLY A 16 -10.46 25.26 13.00
N HIS A 17 -9.67 24.66 13.89
CA HIS A 17 -9.78 24.90 15.35
C HIS A 17 -9.44 26.35 15.70
N LEU A 18 -8.35 26.88 15.16
CA LEU A 18 -7.93 28.27 15.36
C LEU A 18 -8.99 29.26 14.84
N GLU A 19 -9.55 29.00 13.66
CA GLU A 19 -10.61 29.82 13.06
C GLU A 19 -11.85 29.84 13.96
N ALA A 20 -12.30 28.66 14.43
CA ALA A 20 -13.44 28.56 15.33
C ALA A 20 -13.20 29.30 16.65
N LEU A 21 -12.03 29.11 17.29
CA LEU A 21 -11.67 29.78 18.54
C LEU A 21 -11.65 31.30 18.39
N LEU A 22 -11.00 31.82 17.36
CA LEU A 22 -10.90 33.26 17.12
C LEU A 22 -12.27 33.88 16.79
N LYS A 23 -13.13 33.19 16.04
CA LYS A 23 -14.51 33.64 15.77
C LYS A 23 -15.35 33.68 17.04
N THR A 24 -15.26 32.66 17.89
CA THR A 24 -15.95 32.62 19.19
C THR A 24 -15.49 33.75 20.12
N GLN A 25 -14.22 34.17 20.02
CA GLN A 25 -13.67 35.33 20.72
C GLN A 25 -14.02 36.68 20.07
N GLY A 26 -14.83 36.69 19.00
CA GLY A 26 -15.26 37.92 18.31
C GLY A 26 -14.14 38.63 17.54
N LYS A 27 -13.06 37.92 17.17
CA LYS A 27 -11.91 38.49 16.45
C LYS A 27 -12.19 38.55 14.94
N GLU A 28 -11.47 39.44 14.25
CA GLU A 28 -11.51 39.53 12.79
C GLU A 28 -10.55 38.48 12.20
N VAL A 29 -11.10 37.46 11.52
CA VAL A 29 -10.35 36.29 11.07
C VAL A 29 -10.50 36.09 9.57
N TYR A 30 -9.36 35.90 8.92
CA TYR A 30 -9.25 35.52 7.52
C TYR A 30 -8.49 34.20 7.41
N THR A 31 -8.88 33.38 6.44
CA THR A 31 -8.17 32.14 6.11
C THR A 31 -7.73 32.21 4.65
N THR A 32 -6.61 31.56 4.34
CA THR A 32 -6.11 31.49 2.96
C THR A 32 -5.70 30.07 2.56
N SER A 33 -5.98 29.76 1.30
CA SER A 33 -5.58 28.52 0.62
C SER A 33 -4.34 28.72 -0.28
N VAL A 34 -3.79 29.94 -0.31
CA VAL A 34 -2.56 30.26 -1.05
C VAL A 34 -1.44 29.33 -0.57
N ARG A 35 -0.63 28.85 -1.51
CA ARG A 35 0.52 27.99 -1.21
C ARG A 35 1.71 28.85 -0.80
N MET A 36 2.37 28.50 0.30
CA MET A 36 3.49 29.28 0.86
C MET A 36 4.68 29.36 -0.11
N GLU A 37 4.84 28.36 -0.99
CA GLU A 37 5.86 28.36 -2.03
C GLU A 37 5.61 29.40 -3.15
N ASN A 38 4.42 30.00 -3.24
CA ASN A 38 4.10 31.04 -4.21
C ASN A 38 4.28 32.44 -3.58
N MET A 39 5.51 32.95 -3.59
CA MET A 39 5.87 34.22 -2.97
C MET A 39 5.05 35.42 -3.47
N SER A 40 4.70 35.46 -4.75
CA SER A 40 3.92 36.55 -5.34
C SER A 40 2.51 36.60 -4.73
N GLN A 41 1.84 35.45 -4.69
CA GLN A 41 0.49 35.36 -4.09
C GLN A 41 0.53 35.56 -2.58
N VAL A 42 1.58 35.10 -1.89
CA VAL A 42 1.77 35.39 -0.46
C VAL A 42 1.83 36.89 -0.21
N ALA A 43 2.63 37.62 -1.01
CA ALA A 43 2.77 39.07 -0.89
C ALA A 43 1.47 39.82 -1.21
N GLU A 44 0.74 39.37 -2.25
CA GLU A 44 -0.58 39.92 -2.59
C GLU A 44 -1.59 39.72 -1.47
N GLU A 45 -1.62 38.52 -0.87
CA GLU A 45 -2.55 38.19 0.20
C GLU A 45 -2.30 38.99 1.48
N LEU A 46 -1.02 39.14 1.85
CA LEU A 46 -0.62 39.99 2.98
C LEU A 46 -0.97 41.47 2.73
N LYS A 47 -0.78 41.97 1.50
CA LYS A 47 -1.16 43.34 1.14
C LYS A 47 -2.68 43.55 1.14
N ARG A 48 -3.44 42.55 0.70
CA ARG A 48 -4.91 42.60 0.62
C ARG A 48 -5.56 42.61 1.99
N ILE A 49 -5.12 41.74 2.89
CA ILE A 49 -5.71 41.59 4.23
C ILE A 49 -5.12 42.59 5.23
N GLN A 50 -3.84 42.96 5.07
CA GLN A 50 -3.08 43.74 6.05
C GLN A 50 -3.24 43.18 7.48
N PRO A 51 -2.94 41.89 7.71
CA PRO A 51 -3.14 41.27 9.01
C PRO A 51 -2.21 41.89 10.05
N THR A 52 -2.69 41.93 11.29
CA THR A 52 -1.85 42.25 12.46
C THR A 52 -1.11 41.02 12.97
N HIS A 53 -1.70 39.84 12.79
CA HIS A 53 -1.17 38.56 13.26
C HIS A 53 -1.33 37.50 12.17
N VAL A 54 -0.30 36.68 11.95
CA VAL A 54 -0.32 35.58 10.99
C VAL A 54 -0.11 34.27 11.72
N LEU A 55 -1.08 33.35 11.63
CA LEU A 55 -1.00 32.01 12.19
C LEU A 55 -0.74 31.02 11.05
N ASN A 56 0.46 30.45 11.01
CA ASN A 56 0.79 29.47 9.99
C ASN A 56 0.51 28.03 10.47
N ALA A 57 -0.61 27.47 10.03
CA ALA A 57 -0.97 26.06 10.24
C ALA A 57 -0.88 25.24 8.94
N ALA A 58 -0.21 25.78 7.91
CA ALA A 58 -0.01 25.11 6.64
C ALA A 58 1.21 24.19 6.67
N GLY A 59 1.08 23.05 5.99
CA GLY A 59 2.18 22.11 5.79
C GLY A 59 1.84 21.13 4.68
N CYS A 60 2.86 20.62 4.01
CA CYS A 60 2.73 19.53 3.06
C CYS A 60 2.55 18.21 3.82
N THR A 61 1.32 17.70 3.84
CA THR A 61 1.04 16.34 4.32
C THR A 61 1.40 15.36 3.22
N GLY A 62 2.51 14.65 3.41
CA GLY A 62 2.85 13.53 2.55
C GLY A 62 1.73 12.49 2.56
N ARG A 63 1.28 12.05 1.38
CA ARG A 63 0.31 10.96 1.26
C ARG A 63 1.06 9.67 0.90
N PRO A 64 0.82 8.56 1.60
CA PRO A 64 -0.05 8.42 2.78
C PRO A 64 0.60 8.90 4.09
N ASN A 65 1.90 9.22 4.09
CA ASN A 65 2.65 9.44 5.33
C ASN A 65 3.88 10.34 5.20
N VAL A 66 4.65 10.46 6.29
CA VAL A 66 5.88 11.27 6.35
C VAL A 66 7.00 10.76 5.44
N ASP A 67 7.02 9.47 5.08
CA ASP A 67 8.06 8.90 4.19
C ASP A 67 8.02 9.53 2.80
N TRP A 68 6.86 10.06 2.39
CA TRP A 68 6.74 10.89 1.20
C TRP A 68 7.75 12.05 1.17
N CYS A 69 8.14 12.58 2.34
CA CYS A 69 9.12 13.66 2.43
C CYS A 69 10.54 13.22 2.02
N GLU A 70 10.88 11.93 2.15
CA GLU A 70 12.17 11.38 1.73
C GLU A 70 12.33 11.45 0.21
N ASP A 71 11.25 11.17 -0.52
CA ASP A 71 11.20 11.21 -1.98
C ASP A 71 10.95 12.62 -2.54
N ASN A 72 10.39 13.53 -1.72
CA ASN A 72 9.96 14.87 -2.13
C ASN A 72 10.72 15.97 -1.36
N LYS A 73 12.04 15.88 -1.36
CA LYS A 73 12.93 16.74 -0.58
C LYS A 73 12.74 18.22 -0.84
N ALA A 74 12.69 18.62 -2.11
CA ALA A 74 12.53 20.02 -2.50
C ALA A 74 11.22 20.62 -1.98
N GLN A 75 10.11 19.86 -2.05
CA GLN A 75 8.81 20.31 -1.55
C GLN A 75 8.77 20.31 -0.01
N THR A 76 9.42 19.34 0.63
CA THR A 76 9.53 19.26 2.09
C THR A 76 10.23 20.48 2.66
N VAL A 77 11.39 20.86 2.09
CA VAL A 77 12.13 22.05 2.52
C VAL A 77 11.33 23.34 2.32
N ARG A 78 10.53 23.41 1.25
CA ARG A 78 9.74 24.62 0.93
C ARG A 78 8.52 24.83 1.82
N SER A 79 7.95 23.76 2.41
CA SER A 79 6.64 23.85 3.08
C SER A 79 6.59 23.34 4.51
N ASN A 80 7.56 22.52 4.96
CA ASN A 80 7.52 21.85 6.26
C ASN A 80 8.71 22.25 7.13
N VAL A 81 8.50 23.26 7.96
CA VAL A 81 9.58 23.89 8.74
C VAL A 81 9.60 23.53 10.22
N ILE A 82 8.49 22.99 10.78
CA ILE A 82 8.33 22.77 12.23
C ILE A 82 7.96 21.33 12.63
N GLY A 83 8.33 20.93 13.85
CA GLY A 83 7.78 19.78 14.58
C GLY A 83 8.83 19.01 15.40
N CYS A 84 8.47 17.82 15.88
CA CYS A 84 9.30 17.08 16.84
C CYS A 84 10.62 16.54 16.25
N ILE A 85 11.70 16.79 16.99
CA ILE A 85 13.10 16.57 16.59
C ILE A 85 13.95 15.96 17.73
N TYR A 86 13.31 15.41 18.76
CA TYR A 86 13.97 14.76 19.89
C TYR A 86 13.65 13.27 19.97
N GLN A 87 14.62 12.49 20.44
CA GLN A 87 14.51 11.09 20.82
C GLN A 87 15.13 10.87 22.20
N TYR A 88 14.70 9.83 22.92
CA TYR A 88 15.32 9.45 24.19
C TYR A 88 16.81 9.13 24.00
N ASP A 89 17.63 9.54 24.98
CA ASP A 89 19.08 9.29 25.01
C ASP A 89 19.55 9.11 26.46
N GLU A 90 20.86 8.94 26.66
CA GLU A 90 21.44 8.72 28.00
C GLU A 90 21.17 9.88 28.98
N LYS A 91 21.06 11.12 28.47
CA LYS A 91 20.80 12.31 29.30
C LYS A 91 19.31 12.51 29.56
N HIS A 92 18.47 12.04 28.64
CA HIS A 92 17.03 12.12 28.69
C HIS A 92 16.43 10.71 28.58
N PRO A 93 16.56 9.86 29.62
CA PRO A 93 15.96 8.53 29.62
C PRO A 93 14.44 8.60 29.83
N ILE A 94 13.75 7.50 29.59
CA ILE A 94 12.30 7.38 29.87
C ILE A 94 12.06 7.61 31.36
N GLY A 95 11.18 8.55 31.70
CA GLY A 95 10.89 8.94 33.09
C GLY A 95 11.97 9.84 33.72
N GLY A 96 13.02 10.21 32.97
CA GLY A 96 14.04 11.16 33.40
C GLY A 96 13.68 12.62 33.10
N VAL A 97 14.69 13.47 33.10
CA VAL A 97 14.55 14.89 32.75
C VAL A 97 14.17 15.01 31.26
N GLY A 98 13.15 15.80 30.96
CA GLY A 98 12.71 16.05 29.58
C GLY A 98 13.58 17.09 28.85
N PHE A 99 13.38 17.19 27.54
CA PHE A 99 14.05 18.19 26.70
C PHE A 99 13.47 19.59 26.91
N THR A 100 14.34 20.59 26.95
CA THR A 100 13.99 22.02 26.93
C THR A 100 14.08 22.59 25.51
N GLU A 101 13.64 23.83 25.34
CA GLU A 101 13.72 24.56 24.07
C GLU A 101 15.17 24.92 23.70
N GLN A 102 16.09 24.92 24.66
CA GLN A 102 17.50 25.24 24.44
C GLN A 102 18.32 24.01 24.02
N ASP A 103 17.77 22.80 24.16
CA ASP A 103 18.48 21.57 23.82
C ASP A 103 18.63 21.40 22.31
N VAL A 104 19.83 20.96 21.90
CA VAL A 104 20.15 20.70 20.51
C VAL A 104 19.33 19.50 20.00
N PRO A 105 18.65 19.60 18.85
CA PRO A 105 17.94 18.49 18.24
C PRO A 105 18.82 17.26 18.06
N ASN A 106 18.40 16.11 18.58
CA ASN A 106 19.17 14.86 18.56
C ASN A 106 18.61 13.79 17.61
N PHE A 107 17.49 14.07 16.93
CA PHE A 107 16.89 13.13 15.98
C PHE A 107 17.11 13.50 14.50
N THR A 108 17.88 12.66 13.80
CA THR A 108 18.23 12.83 12.38
C THR A 108 17.71 11.72 11.47
N GLY A 109 16.87 10.82 11.99
CA GLY A 109 16.47 9.59 11.28
C GLY A 109 15.64 9.79 10.00
N SER A 110 15.14 10.99 9.72
CA SER A 110 14.38 11.28 8.48
C SER A 110 14.75 12.62 7.87
N PHE A 111 14.65 12.74 6.54
CA PHE A 111 14.80 14.03 5.85
C PHE A 111 13.80 15.07 6.35
N TYR A 112 12.59 14.62 6.72
CA TYR A 112 11.56 15.46 7.33
C TYR A 112 12.01 16.08 8.66
N SER A 113 12.62 15.30 9.57
CA SER A 113 13.13 15.80 10.86
C SER A 113 14.41 16.61 10.70
N MET A 114 15.31 16.21 9.81
CA MET A 114 16.51 16.99 9.49
C MET A 114 16.16 18.39 9.00
N THR A 115 15.14 18.52 8.14
CA THR A 115 14.68 19.83 7.65
C THR A 115 14.31 20.76 8.81
N LYS A 116 13.59 20.25 9.82
CA LYS A 116 13.16 21.04 10.99
C LYS A 116 14.33 21.47 11.86
N GLY A 117 15.22 20.52 12.16
CA GLY A 117 16.42 20.79 12.96
C GLY A 117 17.35 21.84 12.34
N HIS A 118 17.34 21.99 11.00
CA HIS A 118 18.11 23.01 10.30
C HIS A 118 17.37 24.33 10.06
N VAL A 119 16.06 24.28 9.74
CA VAL A 119 15.29 25.48 9.42
C VAL A 119 14.90 26.26 10.69
N GLU A 120 14.67 25.60 11.80
CA GLU A 120 14.26 26.26 13.04
C GLU A 120 15.33 27.24 13.57
N PRO A 121 16.64 26.92 13.61
CA PRO A 121 17.68 27.91 13.92
C PRO A 121 17.70 29.10 12.95
N ILE A 122 17.42 28.88 11.66
CA ILE A 122 17.34 29.98 10.66
C ILE A 122 16.16 30.91 10.99
N LEU A 123 15.02 30.34 11.36
CA LEU A 123 13.84 31.11 11.75
C LEU A 123 14.04 31.86 13.08
N SER A 124 14.87 31.33 13.98
CA SER A 124 15.19 31.99 15.25
C SER A 124 15.92 33.33 15.09
N CYS A 125 16.51 33.61 13.92
CA CYS A 125 17.13 34.90 13.62
C CYS A 125 16.11 36.05 13.42
N TYR A 126 14.83 35.73 13.25
CA TYR A 126 13.76 36.72 13.11
C TYR A 126 13.17 37.06 14.48
N ASN A 127 13.17 38.34 14.83
CA ASN A 127 12.71 38.86 16.14
C ASN A 127 11.18 38.97 16.28
N ASN A 128 10.44 38.45 15.30
CA ASN A 128 8.98 38.55 15.22
C ASN A 128 8.30 37.20 14.92
N VAL A 129 9.00 36.10 15.22
CA VAL A 129 8.53 34.74 14.92
C VAL A 129 8.35 33.94 16.22
N LEU A 130 7.19 33.31 16.34
CA LEU A 130 6.86 32.34 17.38
C LEU A 130 6.77 30.94 16.76
N ILE A 131 7.48 29.97 17.34
CA ILE A 131 7.53 28.59 16.89
C ILE A 131 6.95 27.69 17.97
N LEU A 132 5.84 27.02 17.65
CA LEU A 132 5.17 26.08 18.53
C LEU A 132 5.39 24.64 18.04
N ARG A 133 6.16 23.84 18.78
CA ARG A 133 6.47 22.45 18.44
C ARG A 133 5.35 21.52 18.92
N LEU A 134 4.33 21.31 18.09
CA LEU A 134 3.28 20.34 18.39
C LEU A 134 3.80 18.89 18.31
N ARG A 135 3.30 18.02 19.19
CA ARG A 135 3.56 16.57 19.19
C ARG A 135 2.25 15.82 19.40
N MET A 136 1.97 14.84 18.53
CA MET A 136 0.84 13.90 18.66
C MET A 136 -0.46 14.58 19.14
N PRO A 137 -1.03 15.49 18.34
CA PRO A 137 -2.16 16.32 18.75
C PRO A 137 -3.40 15.47 19.10
N VAL A 138 -4.00 15.78 20.25
CA VAL A 138 -5.21 15.15 20.79
C VAL A 138 -6.33 16.19 20.84
N SER A 139 -7.50 15.84 20.34
CA SER A 139 -8.74 16.62 20.43
C SER A 139 -9.80 15.86 21.22
N ASP A 140 -10.87 16.56 21.56
CA ASP A 140 -12.12 16.06 22.15
C ASP A 140 -13.07 15.39 21.14
N ASP A 141 -12.72 15.42 19.85
CA ASP A 141 -13.44 14.74 18.76
C ASP A 141 -12.76 13.43 18.29
N LEU A 142 -13.45 12.62 17.49
CA LEU A 142 -12.86 11.43 16.84
C LEU A 142 -12.36 11.73 15.43
N HIS A 143 -11.89 12.94 15.14
CA HIS A 143 -11.43 13.30 13.81
C HIS A 143 -10.25 12.43 13.35
N ALA A 144 -10.17 12.12 12.04
CA ALA A 144 -9.17 11.21 11.48
C ALA A 144 -7.70 11.63 11.71
N ARG A 145 -7.46 12.90 12.05
CA ARG A 145 -6.12 13.42 12.38
C ARG A 145 -5.78 13.37 13.87
N ASN A 146 -6.76 13.14 14.75
CA ASN A 146 -6.57 12.96 16.18
C ASN A 146 -5.69 11.73 16.45
N PHE A 147 -4.71 11.88 17.33
CA PHE A 147 -3.85 10.81 17.79
C PHE A 147 -4.66 9.60 18.30
N VAL A 148 -5.68 9.82 19.13
CA VAL A 148 -6.52 8.74 19.69
C VAL A 148 -7.21 7.96 18.55
N THR A 149 -7.85 8.64 17.61
CA THR A 149 -8.50 8.00 16.46
C THR A 149 -7.54 7.19 15.59
N LYS A 150 -6.30 7.66 15.43
CA LYS A 150 -5.29 6.94 14.65
C LYS A 150 -4.88 5.63 15.31
N ILE A 151 -4.61 5.66 16.61
CA ILE A 151 -4.10 4.49 17.33
C ILE A 151 -5.18 3.40 17.49
N LEU A 152 -6.45 3.79 17.54
CA LEU A 152 -7.60 2.87 17.57
C LEU A 152 -7.77 2.03 16.28
N LYS A 153 -7.13 2.43 15.17
CA LYS A 153 -7.20 1.70 13.89
C LYS A 153 -6.12 0.64 13.75
N TYR A 154 -5.14 0.60 14.65
CA TYR A 154 -4.03 -0.34 14.58
C TYR A 154 -4.29 -1.57 15.45
N ASP A 155 -4.12 -2.75 14.88
CA ASP A 155 -4.22 -4.02 15.61
C ASP A 155 -3.04 -4.20 16.59
N HIS A 156 -1.89 -3.63 16.24
CA HIS A 156 -0.65 -3.70 17.00
C HIS A 156 -0.11 -2.29 17.28
N VAL A 157 0.34 -2.03 18.52
CA VAL A 157 0.88 -0.74 18.95
C VAL A 157 2.25 -0.88 19.61
N VAL A 158 3.04 0.19 19.58
CA VAL A 158 4.34 0.28 20.26
C VAL A 158 4.17 1.08 21.55
N ASP A 159 4.53 0.49 22.68
CA ASP A 159 4.25 1.08 23.99
C ASP A 159 5.41 1.91 24.53
N ILE A 160 5.61 3.09 23.96
CA ILE A 160 6.64 4.05 24.40
C ILE A 160 5.97 5.37 24.79
N PRO A 161 6.17 5.86 26.03
CA PRO A 161 5.67 7.16 26.46
C PRO A 161 6.12 8.29 25.52
N ASN A 162 5.22 9.22 25.21
CA ASN A 162 5.54 10.44 24.46
C ASN A 162 4.78 11.63 25.02
N SER A 163 5.28 12.83 24.75
CA SER A 163 4.53 14.06 24.98
C SER A 163 3.39 14.20 23.98
N ASN A 164 2.29 14.80 24.42
CA ASN A 164 1.13 15.07 23.58
C ASN A 164 0.72 16.54 23.69
N THR A 165 0.21 17.09 22.60
CA THR A 165 -0.43 18.41 22.55
C THR A 165 -1.94 18.20 22.67
N ILE A 166 -2.53 18.49 23.83
CA ILE A 166 -3.98 18.54 23.99
C ILE A 166 -4.47 19.85 23.38
N LEU A 167 -5.13 19.77 22.23
CA LEU A 167 -5.50 20.95 21.43
C LEU A 167 -6.50 21.84 22.16
N HIS A 168 -7.43 21.24 22.92
CA HIS A 168 -8.43 21.96 23.71
C HIS A 168 -7.77 22.90 24.72
N ASP A 169 -6.69 22.46 25.37
CA ASP A 169 -5.98 23.25 26.38
C ASP A 169 -5.01 24.25 25.74
N LEU A 170 -4.23 23.79 24.76
CA LEU A 170 -3.07 24.54 24.27
C LEU A 170 -3.40 25.51 23.12
N LEU A 171 -4.33 25.21 22.21
CA LEU A 171 -4.61 26.12 21.09
C LEU A 171 -5.09 27.51 21.53
N PRO A 172 -5.92 27.67 22.58
CA PRO A 172 -6.26 29.00 23.11
C PRO A 172 -5.01 29.80 23.52
N LEU A 173 -4.00 29.15 24.12
CA LEU A 173 -2.75 29.81 24.50
C LEU A 173 -1.97 30.33 23.29
N SER A 174 -2.02 29.63 22.15
CA SER A 174 -1.34 30.12 20.93
C SER A 174 -1.89 31.46 20.44
N ILE A 175 -3.18 31.72 20.67
CA ILE A 175 -3.81 33.00 20.37
C ILE A 175 -3.33 34.06 21.36
N SER A 176 -3.33 33.77 22.65
CA SER A 176 -2.85 34.71 23.68
C SER A 176 -1.38 35.09 23.49
N LEU A 177 -0.51 34.12 23.18
CA LEU A 177 0.91 34.37 22.86
C LEU A 177 1.05 35.27 21.63
N ALA A 178 0.23 35.05 20.60
CA ALA A 178 0.22 35.90 19.41
C ALA A 178 -0.21 37.34 19.75
N GLU A 179 -1.26 37.52 20.55
CA GLU A 179 -1.75 38.85 20.95
C GLU A 179 -0.78 39.63 21.84
N HIS A 180 0.03 38.93 22.63
CA HIS A 180 1.09 39.51 23.43
C HIS A 180 2.40 39.76 22.66
N ALA A 181 2.43 39.39 21.37
CA ALA A 181 3.62 39.42 20.54
C ALA A 181 4.81 38.63 21.13
N ASP A 182 4.50 37.53 21.82
CA ASP A 182 5.51 36.60 22.31
C ASP A 182 6.25 35.95 21.14
N THR A 183 7.55 35.75 21.29
CA THR A 183 8.44 35.21 20.24
C THR A 183 9.35 34.13 20.81
N GLY A 184 10.01 33.40 19.91
CA GLY A 184 10.91 32.30 20.29
C GLY A 184 10.32 30.93 19.99
N ILE A 185 10.89 29.90 20.61
CA ILE A 185 10.55 28.50 20.38
C ILE A 185 9.93 27.96 21.67
N PHE A 186 8.87 27.16 21.55
CA PHE A 186 8.22 26.47 22.66
C PHE A 186 7.94 25.01 22.32
N ASN A 187 8.25 24.10 23.24
CA ASN A 187 7.77 22.72 23.21
C ASN A 187 6.28 22.72 23.57
N PHE A 188 5.43 22.78 22.54
CA PHE A 188 4.00 23.03 22.70
C PHE A 188 3.22 21.76 23.03
N THR A 189 3.52 21.20 24.20
CA THR A 189 2.98 19.93 24.71
C THR A 189 2.57 20.06 26.16
N ASN A 190 1.57 19.29 26.59
CA ASN A 190 1.17 19.25 27.99
C ASN A 190 2.27 18.57 28.84
N PRO A 191 2.35 18.87 30.16
CA PRO A 191 3.31 18.24 31.05
C PRO A 191 3.18 16.72 31.09
N GLY A 192 4.33 16.05 31.23
CA GLY A 192 4.41 14.60 31.31
C GLY A 192 4.44 13.90 29.95
N ALA A 193 4.47 12.57 30.00
CA ALA A 193 4.43 11.70 28.84
C ALA A 193 3.41 10.59 29.10
N ILE A 194 2.71 10.18 28.04
CA ILE A 194 1.74 9.09 28.10
C ILE A 194 2.03 8.07 27.00
N SER A 195 1.90 6.80 27.34
CA SER A 195 2.13 5.68 26.41
C SER A 195 0.87 5.29 25.64
N HIS A 196 1.04 4.55 24.56
CA HIS A 196 -0.10 4.07 23.77
C HIS A 196 -1.01 3.16 24.59
N ASN A 197 -0.46 2.28 25.42
CA ASN A 197 -1.28 1.40 26.25
C ASN A 197 -2.06 2.18 27.31
N GLN A 198 -1.46 3.21 27.90
CA GLN A 198 -2.19 4.08 28.84
C GLN A 198 -3.36 4.78 28.14
N VAL A 199 -3.15 5.35 26.95
CA VAL A 199 -4.23 6.00 26.18
C VAL A 199 -5.33 5.00 25.80
N LEU A 200 -4.98 3.83 25.27
CA LEU A 200 -5.96 2.81 24.88
C LEU A 200 -6.70 2.24 26.10
N THR A 201 -6.03 2.14 27.24
CA THR A 201 -6.66 1.73 28.51
C THR A 201 -7.68 2.77 28.98
N LEU A 202 -7.32 4.05 28.99
CA LEU A 202 -8.26 5.14 29.31
C LEU A 202 -9.44 5.13 28.34
N PHE A 203 -9.20 4.99 27.05
CA PHE A 203 -10.26 4.93 26.05
C PHE A 203 -11.17 3.70 26.24
N ARG A 204 -10.59 2.54 26.59
CA ARG A 204 -11.36 1.33 26.91
C ARG A 204 -12.25 1.56 28.13
N LEU A 205 -11.72 2.16 29.19
CA LEU A 205 -12.45 2.40 30.44
C LEU A 205 -13.57 3.44 30.28
N ILE A 206 -13.32 4.52 29.55
CA ILE A 206 -14.20 5.69 29.49
C ILE A 206 -15.20 5.58 28.33
N VAL A 207 -14.78 5.02 27.18
CA VAL A 207 -15.53 5.12 25.92
C VAL A 207 -15.95 3.76 25.35
N ARG A 208 -15.04 2.79 25.29
CA ARG A 208 -15.31 1.49 24.63
C ARG A 208 -14.77 0.28 25.42
N PRO A 209 -15.52 -0.26 26.39
CA PRO A 209 -15.07 -1.38 27.24
C PRO A 209 -14.67 -2.65 26.48
N SER A 210 -15.26 -2.87 25.30
CA SER A 210 -14.98 -4.01 24.41
C SER A 210 -13.71 -3.87 23.55
N LEU A 211 -13.00 -2.73 23.63
CA LEU A 211 -11.78 -2.51 22.87
C LEU A 211 -10.68 -3.50 23.27
N THR A 212 -10.01 -4.06 22.26
CA THR A 212 -8.85 -4.94 22.42
C THR A 212 -7.74 -4.50 21.47
N TRP A 213 -6.48 -4.70 21.86
CA TRP A 213 -5.29 -4.40 21.05
C TRP A 213 -4.14 -5.35 21.44
N ARG A 214 -3.08 -5.36 20.62
CA ARG A 214 -1.86 -6.13 20.88
C ARG A 214 -0.63 -5.22 20.85
N ASN A 215 0.44 -5.62 21.52
CA ASN A 215 1.74 -4.96 21.41
C ASN A 215 2.61 -5.70 20.39
N PHE A 216 3.48 -4.98 19.69
CA PHE A 216 4.53 -5.62 18.89
C PHE A 216 5.57 -6.30 19.78
N SER A 217 5.99 -7.53 19.45
CA SER A 217 7.18 -8.16 20.06
C SER A 217 8.48 -7.44 19.65
N VAL A 218 9.56 -7.61 20.41
CA VAL A 218 10.86 -6.95 20.12
C VAL A 218 11.39 -7.36 18.73
N GLU A 219 11.19 -8.63 18.37
CA GLU A 219 11.55 -9.18 17.06
C GLU A 219 10.66 -8.62 15.94
N GLU A 220 9.35 -8.50 16.15
CA GLU A 220 8.43 -7.87 15.19
C GLU A 220 8.71 -6.37 15.02
N GLN A 221 9.07 -5.68 16.10
CA GLN A 221 9.50 -4.28 16.05
C GLN A 221 10.73 -4.16 15.13
N SER A 222 11.72 -5.06 15.25
CA SER A 222 12.95 -5.07 14.43
C SER A 222 12.74 -5.32 12.93
N HIS A 223 11.69 -6.05 12.56
CA HIS A 223 11.43 -6.46 11.18
C HIS A 223 10.36 -5.63 10.46
N ALA A 224 9.51 -4.93 11.22
CA ALA A 224 8.37 -4.27 10.65
C ALA A 224 8.73 -2.82 10.26
N SER A 225 8.75 -2.56 8.95
CA SER A 225 8.68 -1.20 8.39
C SER A 225 7.27 -0.63 8.65
N ILE A 226 6.97 -0.28 9.90
CA ILE A 226 5.59 0.00 10.34
C ILE A 226 5.13 1.39 9.89
N LEU A 227 3.98 1.37 9.20
CA LEU A 227 2.93 2.38 9.10
C LEU A 227 3.28 3.80 9.57
N ALA A 228 3.55 4.67 8.60
CA ALA A 228 3.14 6.08 8.48
C ALA A 228 3.29 7.10 9.63
N LEU A 229 2.90 6.77 10.85
CA LEU A 229 3.17 7.51 12.08
C LEU A 229 4.37 6.92 12.84
N PHE A 230 4.63 5.63 12.66
CA PHE A 230 5.69 4.90 13.34
C PHE A 230 7.05 5.02 12.65
N SER A 231 7.17 5.46 11.39
CA SER A 231 8.49 5.52 10.74
C SER A 231 9.46 6.49 11.43
N LEU A 232 8.94 7.60 11.97
CA LEU A 232 9.72 8.53 12.80
C LEU A 232 10.14 7.89 14.13
N GLN A 233 9.19 7.25 14.83
CA GLN A 233 9.43 6.67 16.15
C GLN A 233 10.30 5.41 16.11
N TRP A 234 10.16 4.60 15.06
CA TRP A 234 11.02 3.45 14.76
C TRP A 234 12.46 3.87 14.46
N LYS A 235 12.63 4.89 13.60
CA LYS A 235 13.95 5.48 13.32
C LYS A 235 14.58 6.12 14.58
N GLN A 236 13.76 6.59 15.53
CA GLN A 236 14.23 7.05 16.85
C GLN A 236 14.72 5.89 17.75
N MET A 237 14.15 4.70 17.58
CA MET A 237 14.46 3.52 18.42
C MET A 237 15.75 2.79 18.01
N GLN A 238 16.18 2.85 16.75
CA GLN A 238 17.34 2.08 16.25
C GLN A 238 18.71 2.46 16.88
N LEU A 239 18.76 3.47 17.75
CA LEU A 239 19.98 3.93 18.41
C LEU A 239 19.96 3.78 19.94
N LEU A 240 18.86 3.30 20.53
CA LEU A 240 18.83 2.92 21.95
C LEU A 240 19.49 1.55 22.10
N SER A 241 20.48 1.45 22.99
CA SER A 241 21.17 0.19 23.26
C SER A 241 20.18 -0.88 23.74
N ALA A 242 20.37 -2.12 23.29
CA ALA A 242 19.52 -3.26 23.61
C ALA A 242 19.29 -3.48 25.12
N ASP A 243 20.20 -2.97 25.96
CA ASP A 243 20.10 -3.06 27.42
C ASP A 243 18.92 -2.27 28.01
N GLN A 244 18.55 -1.11 27.45
CA GLN A 244 17.41 -0.31 27.96
C GLN A 244 16.03 -0.87 27.56
N MET A 245 15.96 -1.70 26.52
CA MET A 245 14.73 -2.37 26.10
C MET A 245 14.39 -3.59 26.97
N SER A 246 15.39 -4.23 27.57
CA SER A 246 15.21 -5.48 28.33
C SER A 246 14.60 -5.29 29.72
N SER A 247 14.73 -4.10 30.32
CA SER A 247 14.22 -3.84 31.68
C SER A 247 12.73 -3.55 31.76
N ASN A 248 12.06 -3.34 30.61
CA ASN A 248 10.65 -2.92 30.56
C ASN A 248 9.68 -3.98 30.01
N THR A 249 10.16 -5.17 29.63
CA THR A 249 9.29 -6.28 29.20
C THR A 249 8.77 -7.14 30.36
N SER A 250 9.17 -6.87 31.60
CA SER A 250 8.83 -7.69 32.77
C SER A 250 7.55 -7.29 33.52
N SER A 251 6.85 -6.21 33.14
CA SER A 251 5.56 -5.84 33.77
C SER A 251 4.32 -6.02 32.87
N ALA A 252 4.48 -6.49 31.64
CA ALA A 252 3.40 -6.52 30.65
C ALA A 252 2.39 -7.69 30.81
N ASN A 253 2.48 -8.48 31.88
CA ASN A 253 1.62 -9.67 32.10
C ASN A 253 0.88 -9.69 33.45
N ASP A 254 0.81 -8.59 34.21
CA ASP A 254 0.02 -8.55 35.45
C ASP A 254 -1.17 -7.56 35.32
N PRO A 255 -2.44 -8.02 35.43
CA PRO A 255 -3.60 -7.13 35.41
C PRO A 255 -3.83 -6.39 36.73
N THR A 256 -2.80 -6.18 37.55
CA THR A 256 -2.91 -5.36 38.76
C THR A 256 -2.90 -3.88 38.39
N VAL A 257 -4.10 -3.31 38.41
CA VAL A 257 -4.40 -1.88 38.53
C VAL A 257 -3.39 -1.19 39.46
N PRO A 258 -2.67 -0.13 39.03
CA PRO A 258 -2.09 0.81 39.97
C PRO A 258 -3.26 1.49 40.67
N THR A 259 -3.54 1.06 41.91
CA THR A 259 -4.72 1.47 42.67
C THR A 259 -4.61 2.89 43.24
N ASN A 260 -3.53 3.61 42.95
CA ASN A 260 -3.33 5.00 43.35
C ASN A 260 -3.05 5.87 42.13
N PHE A 261 -4.10 6.24 41.41
CA PHE A 261 -4.11 7.53 40.71
C PHE A 261 -4.80 8.51 41.68
N GLU A 262 -4.02 9.07 42.61
CA GLU A 262 -4.48 10.21 43.38
C GLU A 262 -4.68 11.37 42.41
N LEU A 263 -5.94 11.66 42.08
CA LEU A 263 -6.36 12.94 41.53
C LEU A 263 -6.00 14.00 42.58
N GLN A 264 -4.80 14.54 42.47
CA GLN A 264 -4.35 15.64 43.32
C GLN A 264 -5.23 16.86 43.02
N ASP A 265 -5.79 17.40 44.11
CA ASP A 265 -6.78 18.49 44.17
C ASP A 265 -6.62 19.57 43.09
N LEU A 266 -7.60 19.63 42.18
CA LEU A 266 -7.99 20.86 41.50
C LEU A 266 -9.36 21.30 42.04
N SER A 267 -9.36 21.69 43.32
CA SER A 267 -10.47 22.41 43.92
C SER A 267 -10.47 23.86 43.42
N HIS A 268 -11.08 24.12 42.27
CA HIS A 268 -11.62 25.46 41.98
C HIS A 268 -13.00 25.35 41.32
N ASP A 269 -13.99 25.38 42.21
CA ASP A 269 -15.29 26.08 42.06
C ASP A 269 -16.00 25.96 40.70
N HIS A 270 -16.56 24.77 40.43
CA HIS A 270 -17.66 24.65 39.49
C HIS A 270 -18.99 24.62 40.24
N ARG A 271 -19.61 25.80 40.29
CA ARG A 271 -21.03 25.97 40.56
C ARG A 271 -21.84 24.96 39.76
N LYS A 272 -22.60 24.14 40.49
CA LYS A 272 -23.65 23.27 39.99
C LYS A 272 -24.56 24.06 39.04
N LEU A 273 -24.60 23.66 37.77
CA LEU A 273 -25.74 23.94 36.91
C LEU A 273 -26.71 22.75 37.00
N PRO A 274 -28.03 22.99 37.07
CA PRO A 274 -29.00 21.93 37.28
C PRO A 274 -29.15 21.10 36.00
N TYR A 275 -29.13 19.78 36.19
CA TYR A 275 -29.54 18.80 35.20
C TYR A 275 -31.05 18.93 34.99
N SER A 276 -31.47 19.34 33.80
CA SER A 276 -32.84 19.16 33.31
C SER A 276 -32.83 17.99 32.33
N ASP A 277 -33.51 16.92 32.72
CA ASP A 277 -33.99 15.89 31.82
C ASP A 277 -34.87 16.50 30.70
N GLU A 278 -34.94 15.81 29.57
CA GLU A 278 -35.72 16.09 28.34
C GLU A 278 -35.03 16.92 27.24
N GLU A 279 -34.28 16.23 26.38
CA GLU A 279 -34.56 16.16 24.93
C GLU A 279 -33.59 15.17 24.27
N SER A 280 -34.11 14.00 23.87
CA SER A 280 -33.44 13.09 22.96
C SER A 280 -33.31 13.76 21.58
N SER A 281 -32.16 14.37 21.30
CA SER A 281 -31.82 14.92 19.99
C SER A 281 -31.58 13.78 18.97
N PRO A 282 -32.29 13.74 17.83
CA PRO A 282 -32.06 12.78 16.75
C PRO A 282 -30.78 13.07 15.93
N PHE A 283 -30.01 14.11 16.26
CA PHE A 283 -28.94 14.62 15.40
C PHE A 283 -27.64 13.77 15.42
N LEU A 284 -27.50 12.88 16.42
CA LEU A 284 -26.35 11.98 16.55
C LEU A 284 -26.48 10.70 15.71
N SER A 285 -27.69 10.28 15.33
CA SER A 285 -27.89 9.05 14.54
C SER A 285 -27.68 9.27 13.05
N GLU A 286 -28.05 10.41 12.48
CA GLU A 286 -27.90 10.66 11.04
C GLU A 286 -26.43 10.77 10.60
N HIS A 287 -25.57 11.42 11.37
CA HIS A 287 -24.14 11.50 11.05
C HIS A 287 -23.43 10.15 11.23
N GLN A 288 -23.79 9.40 12.27
CA GLN A 288 -23.22 8.07 12.53
C GLN A 288 -23.72 7.04 11.50
N GLU A 289 -24.97 7.13 11.07
CA GLU A 289 -25.53 6.28 10.02
C GLU A 289 -25.02 6.68 8.63
N LYS A 290 -24.77 7.97 8.37
CA LYS A 290 -24.18 8.47 7.13
C LYS A 290 -22.70 8.13 7.01
N ASP A 291 -21.90 8.23 8.07
CA ASP A 291 -20.49 7.83 8.06
C ASP A 291 -20.32 6.31 7.95
N VAL A 292 -21.20 5.52 8.60
CA VAL A 292 -21.24 4.05 8.45
C VAL A 292 -21.72 3.65 7.05
N LYS A 293 -22.75 4.31 6.51
CA LYS A 293 -23.20 4.10 5.12
C LYS A 293 -22.12 4.51 4.12
N ASP A 294 -21.44 5.63 4.31
CA ASP A 294 -20.38 6.12 3.42
C ASP A 294 -19.13 5.22 3.48
N HIS A 295 -18.73 4.72 4.66
CA HIS A 295 -17.67 3.70 4.78
C HIS A 295 -18.10 2.33 4.20
N GLN A 296 -19.36 1.92 4.38
CA GLN A 296 -19.89 0.71 3.74
C GLN A 296 -19.99 0.88 2.22
N ILE A 297 -20.34 2.07 1.73
CA ILE A 297 -20.40 2.41 0.31
C ILE A 297 -18.99 2.43 -0.28
N GLU A 298 -18.01 3.04 0.38
CA GLU A 298 -16.62 3.11 -0.09
C GLU A 298 -15.93 1.74 -0.07
N SER A 299 -16.14 0.94 0.99
CA SER A 299 -15.65 -0.45 1.05
C SER A 299 -16.34 -1.37 0.03
N ASN A 300 -17.66 -1.21 -0.18
CA ASN A 300 -18.39 -1.93 -1.23
C ASN A 300 -17.97 -1.46 -2.62
N GLN A 301 -17.68 -0.18 -2.83
CA GLN A 301 -17.17 0.33 -4.10
C GLN A 301 -15.78 -0.22 -4.40
N ASN A 302 -14.89 -0.30 -3.41
CA ASN A 302 -13.56 -0.90 -3.59
C ASN A 302 -13.64 -2.42 -3.83
N ARG A 303 -14.54 -3.14 -3.15
CA ARG A 303 -14.83 -4.55 -3.45
C ARG A 303 -15.42 -4.76 -4.84
N LYS A 304 -16.36 -3.90 -5.27
CA LYS A 304 -16.94 -3.92 -6.63
C LYS A 304 -15.87 -3.63 -7.68
N LYS A 305 -14.99 -2.65 -7.46
CA LYS A 305 -13.85 -2.36 -8.35
C LYS A 305 -12.90 -3.55 -8.46
N ALA A 306 -12.54 -4.18 -7.35
CA ALA A 306 -11.68 -5.37 -7.35
C ALA A 306 -12.35 -6.54 -8.10
N SER A 307 -13.63 -6.79 -7.85
CA SER A 307 -14.40 -7.83 -8.55
C SER A 307 -14.51 -7.57 -10.05
N LEU A 308 -14.66 -6.30 -10.46
CA LEU A 308 -14.68 -5.90 -11.86
C LEU A 308 -13.35 -6.21 -12.54
N TRP A 309 -12.22 -5.84 -11.94
CA TRP A 309 -10.90 -6.12 -12.50
C TRP A 309 -10.58 -7.62 -12.58
N ILE A 310 -11.05 -8.41 -11.61
CA ILE A 310 -10.97 -9.88 -11.65
C ILE A 310 -11.74 -10.42 -12.86
N ALA A 311 -12.98 -9.98 -13.07
CA ALA A 311 -13.81 -10.42 -14.20
C ALA A 311 -13.18 -10.03 -15.54
N VAL A 312 -12.73 -8.78 -15.68
CA VAL A 312 -12.02 -8.29 -16.89
C VAL A 312 -10.80 -9.15 -17.17
N ASN A 313 -10.01 -9.48 -16.14
CA ASN A 313 -8.82 -10.30 -16.32
C ASN A 313 -9.17 -11.72 -16.80
N ILE A 314 -10.18 -12.36 -16.20
CA ILE A 314 -10.61 -13.70 -16.60
C ILE A 314 -11.09 -13.70 -18.05
N ILE A 315 -12.01 -12.79 -18.40
CA ILE A 315 -12.58 -12.70 -19.75
C ILE A 315 -11.48 -12.42 -20.78
N ALA A 316 -10.62 -11.43 -20.53
CA ALA A 316 -9.53 -11.09 -21.46
C ALA A 316 -8.55 -12.25 -21.63
N THR A 317 -8.25 -12.99 -20.56
CA THR A 317 -7.36 -14.17 -20.61
C THR A 317 -7.97 -15.31 -21.42
N VAL A 318 -9.27 -15.56 -21.28
CA VAL A 318 -9.95 -16.59 -22.07
C VAL A 318 -9.98 -16.20 -23.55
N LEU A 319 -10.37 -14.95 -23.85
CA LEU A 319 -10.42 -14.44 -25.22
C LEU A 319 -9.06 -14.48 -25.89
N ILE A 320 -7.99 -14.03 -25.23
CA ILE A 320 -6.66 -14.00 -25.86
C ILE A 320 -6.15 -15.40 -26.21
N VAL A 321 -6.50 -16.43 -25.42
CA VAL A 321 -6.09 -17.81 -25.70
C VAL A 321 -6.71 -18.29 -27.01
N PHE A 322 -8.01 -18.03 -27.23
CA PHE A 322 -8.69 -18.40 -28.46
C PHE A 322 -8.28 -17.51 -29.65
N THR A 323 -8.11 -16.20 -29.42
CA THR A 323 -7.60 -15.28 -30.44
C THR A 323 -6.20 -15.68 -30.90
N ASN A 324 -5.28 -15.95 -29.98
CA ASN A 324 -3.93 -16.40 -30.33
C ASN A 324 -3.97 -17.75 -31.04
N LYS A 325 -4.83 -18.68 -30.62
CA LYS A 325 -5.00 -19.95 -31.33
C LYS A 325 -5.48 -19.73 -32.77
N ALA A 326 -6.43 -18.83 -33.00
CA ALA A 326 -6.91 -18.50 -34.35
C ALA A 326 -5.85 -17.80 -35.20
N ILE A 327 -5.00 -16.97 -34.59
CA ILE A 327 -3.88 -16.31 -35.28
C ILE A 327 -2.79 -17.31 -35.66
N PHE A 328 -2.44 -18.23 -34.76
CA PHE A 328 -1.34 -19.19 -34.94
C PHE A 328 -1.77 -20.47 -35.67
N ASP A 329 -3.02 -20.57 -36.11
CA ASP A 329 -3.48 -21.63 -37.02
C ASP A 329 -2.95 -21.41 -38.45
N ASP A 330 -2.59 -20.16 -38.80
CA ASP A 330 -1.92 -19.82 -40.05
C ASP A 330 -0.44 -20.27 -40.02
N ASP A 331 -0.03 -21.04 -41.03
CA ASP A 331 1.34 -21.56 -41.17
C ASP A 331 2.40 -20.45 -41.14
N ASN A 332 2.05 -19.23 -41.55
CA ASN A 332 2.97 -18.09 -41.52
C ASN A 332 3.17 -17.53 -40.10
N LEU A 333 2.16 -17.63 -39.23
CA LEU A 333 2.17 -16.96 -37.92
C LEU A 333 2.43 -17.92 -36.76
N LYS A 334 2.37 -19.24 -37.00
CA LYS A 334 2.51 -20.29 -36.00
C LYS A 334 3.81 -20.24 -35.18
N PHE A 335 4.91 -19.79 -35.80
CA PHE A 335 6.25 -19.80 -35.23
C PHE A 335 6.77 -18.43 -34.79
N ILE A 336 5.91 -17.41 -34.64
CA ILE A 336 6.30 -16.04 -34.25
C ILE A 336 5.76 -15.62 -32.86
N GLN A 337 5.75 -16.56 -31.92
CA GLN A 337 5.08 -16.40 -30.62
C GLN A 337 5.76 -15.33 -29.74
N LEU A 338 7.10 -15.24 -29.73
CA LEU A 338 7.80 -14.22 -28.94
C LEU A 338 7.66 -12.83 -29.58
N SER A 339 7.60 -12.75 -30.90
CA SER A 339 7.33 -11.51 -31.64
C SER A 339 5.96 -10.95 -31.29
N PHE A 340 4.93 -11.82 -31.18
CA PHE A 340 3.61 -11.42 -30.69
C PHE A 340 3.64 -10.93 -29.24
N ALA A 341 4.41 -11.60 -28.36
CA ALA A 341 4.57 -11.14 -26.99
C ALA A 341 5.25 -9.76 -26.94
N ALA A 342 6.30 -9.53 -27.74
CA ALA A 342 6.96 -8.23 -27.84
C ALA A 342 6.01 -7.14 -28.36
N PHE A 343 5.18 -7.46 -29.35
CA PHE A 343 4.09 -6.59 -29.82
C PHE A 343 3.11 -6.26 -28.68
N HIS A 344 2.65 -7.24 -27.91
CA HIS A 344 1.75 -7.04 -26.77
C HIS A 344 2.33 -6.14 -25.67
N PHE A 345 3.62 -6.26 -25.35
CA PHE A 345 4.28 -5.34 -24.41
C PHE A 345 4.43 -3.94 -24.98
N SER A 346 4.71 -3.83 -26.27
CA SER A 346 4.83 -2.54 -26.97
C SER A 346 3.48 -1.82 -27.02
N THR A 347 2.38 -2.52 -27.32
CA THR A 347 1.02 -1.93 -27.29
C THR A 347 0.62 -1.53 -25.87
N THR A 348 0.90 -2.39 -24.88
CA THR A 348 0.64 -2.08 -23.47
C THR A 348 1.38 -0.81 -23.04
N TRP A 349 2.66 -0.70 -23.37
CA TRP A 349 3.45 0.51 -23.09
C TRP A 349 2.89 1.74 -23.79
N LEU A 350 2.57 1.64 -25.08
CA LEU A 350 2.04 2.77 -25.85
C LEU A 350 0.74 3.31 -25.25
N VAL A 351 -0.20 2.43 -24.90
CA VAL A 351 -1.47 2.87 -24.30
C VAL A 351 -1.24 3.48 -22.92
N LEU A 352 -0.43 2.85 -22.06
CA LEU A 352 -0.11 3.41 -20.75
C LEU A 352 0.59 4.77 -20.85
N TRP A 353 1.46 4.93 -21.85
CA TRP A 353 2.13 6.19 -22.13
C TRP A 353 1.13 7.26 -22.58
N VAL A 354 0.20 6.94 -23.49
CA VAL A 354 -0.85 7.88 -23.94
C VAL A 354 -1.75 8.31 -22.79
N ILE A 355 -2.28 7.39 -21.99
CA ILE A 355 -3.21 7.73 -20.89
C ILE A 355 -2.52 8.43 -19.70
N SER A 356 -1.18 8.37 -19.63
CA SER A 356 -0.38 9.10 -18.64
C SER A 356 -0.13 10.56 -19.01
N ARG A 357 -0.44 10.98 -20.25
CA ARG A 357 -0.28 12.38 -20.69
C ARG A 357 -1.30 13.30 -20.04
N GLU A 358 -0.94 14.58 -19.90
CA GLU A 358 -1.73 15.61 -19.23
C GLU A 358 -3.16 15.77 -19.79
N HIS A 359 -3.38 15.39 -21.05
CA HIS A 359 -4.70 15.44 -21.68
C HIS A 359 -5.70 14.42 -21.10
N PHE A 360 -5.22 13.25 -20.64
CA PHE A 360 -6.05 12.20 -20.02
C PHE A 360 -5.88 12.15 -18.50
N ALA A 361 -4.67 12.43 -17.99
CA ALA A 361 -4.29 12.52 -16.58
C ALA A 361 -4.80 11.35 -15.69
N PHE A 362 -4.91 10.13 -16.26
CA PHE A 362 -5.44 8.98 -15.53
C PHE A 362 -4.52 8.55 -14.37
N PHE A 363 -3.21 8.72 -14.54
CA PHE A 363 -2.21 8.61 -13.49
C PHE A 363 -0.98 9.46 -13.81
N THR A 364 -0.25 9.93 -12.80
CA THR A 364 1.01 10.66 -12.98
C THR A 364 2.17 9.69 -13.19
N PRO A 365 2.96 9.77 -14.28
CA PRO A 365 4.08 8.87 -14.48
C PRO A 365 5.21 9.16 -13.48
N LYS A 366 5.73 8.13 -12.80
CA LYS A 366 6.95 8.20 -11.98
C LYS A 366 8.05 7.43 -12.70
N HIS A 367 9.14 8.12 -13.06
CA HIS A 367 10.28 7.51 -13.72
C HIS A 367 11.12 6.72 -12.73
N VAL A 368 11.52 5.51 -13.12
CA VAL A 368 12.44 4.67 -12.34
C VAL A 368 13.65 4.33 -13.19
N SER A 369 14.82 4.27 -12.54
CA SER A 369 16.07 3.93 -13.23
C SER A 369 16.03 2.54 -13.87
N LEU A 370 16.63 2.40 -15.05
CA LEU A 370 16.65 1.14 -15.81
C LEU A 370 17.30 0.00 -15.02
N THR A 371 18.37 0.28 -14.27
CA THR A 371 19.08 -0.71 -13.46
C THR A 371 18.21 -1.29 -12.35
N GLN A 372 17.32 -0.47 -11.78
CA GLN A 372 16.36 -0.94 -10.79
C GLN A 372 15.24 -1.75 -11.44
N MET A 373 14.82 -1.45 -12.67
CA MET A 373 13.76 -2.20 -13.37
C MET A 373 14.24 -3.52 -14.00
N LEU A 374 15.52 -3.60 -14.35
CA LEU A 374 16.08 -4.71 -15.11
C LEU A 374 15.81 -6.10 -14.50
N PRO A 375 15.98 -6.34 -13.18
CA PRO A 375 15.72 -7.67 -12.61
C PRO A 375 14.26 -8.12 -12.80
N LEU A 376 13.31 -7.20 -12.61
CA LEU A 376 11.88 -7.49 -12.78
C LEU A 376 11.55 -7.75 -14.25
N SER A 377 12.09 -6.97 -15.18
CA SER A 377 11.90 -7.16 -16.62
C SER A 377 12.52 -8.46 -17.12
N VAL A 378 13.71 -8.85 -16.63
CA VAL A 378 14.35 -10.13 -16.96
C VAL A 378 13.47 -11.30 -16.51
N VAL A 379 13.01 -11.28 -15.26
CA VAL A 379 12.12 -12.33 -14.75
C VAL A 379 10.80 -12.37 -15.52
N MET A 380 10.26 -11.22 -15.93
CA MET A 380 9.08 -11.19 -16.80
C MET A 380 9.35 -11.83 -18.16
N THR A 381 10.47 -11.51 -18.80
CA THR A 381 10.83 -12.08 -20.10
C THR A 381 10.99 -13.60 -20.01
N LEU A 382 11.66 -14.11 -18.97
CA LEU A 382 11.78 -15.55 -18.73
C LEU A 382 10.43 -16.21 -18.41
N ASN A 383 9.55 -15.53 -17.68
CA ASN A 383 8.16 -15.93 -17.43
C ASN A 383 7.31 -16.01 -18.72
N ILE A 384 7.73 -15.40 -19.82
CA ILE A 384 7.04 -15.54 -21.12
C ILE A 384 7.67 -16.66 -21.94
N ILE A 385 9.01 -16.69 -22.01
CA ILE A 385 9.76 -17.63 -22.85
C ILE A 385 9.50 -19.08 -22.42
N PHE A 386 9.69 -19.40 -21.14
CA PHE A 386 9.61 -20.79 -20.67
C PHE A 386 8.21 -21.41 -20.81
N PRO A 387 7.10 -20.72 -20.45
CA PRO A 387 5.77 -21.24 -20.71
C PRO A 387 5.47 -21.43 -22.20
N ASN A 388 5.91 -20.53 -23.08
CA ASN A 388 5.70 -20.69 -24.52
C ASN A 388 6.50 -21.88 -25.10
N LEU A 389 7.76 -22.04 -24.69
CA LEU A 389 8.57 -23.21 -25.04
C LEU A 389 7.92 -24.50 -24.52
N SER A 390 7.41 -24.49 -23.28
CA SER A 390 6.69 -25.64 -22.72
C SER A 390 5.49 -26.04 -23.58
N LEU A 391 4.68 -25.08 -24.05
CA LEU A 391 3.54 -25.34 -24.92
C LEU A 391 3.94 -25.98 -26.27
N ALA A 392 5.08 -25.59 -26.82
CA ALA A 392 5.61 -26.19 -28.05
C ALA A 392 5.90 -27.69 -27.86
N PHE A 393 6.47 -28.07 -26.71
CA PHE A 393 6.95 -29.42 -26.42
C PHE A 393 6.03 -30.28 -25.52
N SER A 394 4.86 -29.75 -25.13
CA SER A 394 3.91 -30.41 -24.22
C SER A 394 2.49 -30.40 -24.77
N THR A 395 1.61 -31.18 -24.13
CA THR A 395 0.16 -31.08 -24.38
C THR A 395 -0.41 -29.81 -23.76
N VAL A 396 -1.52 -29.34 -24.32
CA VAL A 396 -2.27 -28.21 -23.75
C VAL A 396 -2.77 -28.56 -22.34
N THR A 397 -3.18 -29.81 -22.12
CA THR A 397 -3.66 -30.30 -20.81
C THR A 397 -2.58 -30.18 -19.75
N PHE A 398 -1.39 -30.73 -20.00
CA PHE A 398 -0.26 -30.64 -19.06
C PHE A 398 0.16 -29.18 -18.84
N TYR A 399 0.28 -28.39 -19.92
CA TYR A 399 0.65 -26.98 -19.83
C TYR A 399 -0.30 -26.18 -18.91
N GLN A 400 -1.61 -26.38 -19.02
CA GLN A 400 -2.59 -25.70 -18.18
C GLN A 400 -2.53 -26.21 -16.73
N VAL A 401 -2.42 -27.52 -16.53
CA VAL A 401 -2.34 -28.12 -15.19
C VAL A 401 -1.05 -27.71 -14.46
N ALA A 402 0.08 -27.63 -15.15
CA ALA A 402 1.35 -27.21 -14.56
C ALA A 402 1.26 -25.81 -13.91
N ARG A 403 0.42 -24.91 -14.44
CA ARG A 403 0.18 -23.58 -13.82
C ARG A 403 -0.41 -23.66 -12.42
N VAL A 404 -1.05 -24.77 -12.04
CA VAL A 404 -1.53 -24.99 -10.68
C VAL A 404 -0.38 -24.93 -9.65
N LEU A 405 0.83 -25.35 -10.05
CA LEU A 405 2.03 -25.31 -9.21
C LEU A 405 2.55 -23.89 -8.91
N VAL A 406 2.02 -22.87 -9.59
CA VAL A 406 2.40 -21.47 -9.30
C VAL A 406 2.02 -21.08 -7.88
N THR A 407 0.87 -21.51 -7.33
CA THR A 407 0.50 -21.17 -5.95
C THR A 407 1.42 -21.76 -4.88
N PRO A 408 1.72 -23.06 -4.85
CA PRO A 408 2.67 -23.59 -3.88
C PRO A 408 4.06 -22.97 -4.05
N CYS A 409 4.49 -22.72 -5.29
CA CYS A 409 5.78 -22.06 -5.53
C CYS A 409 5.78 -20.59 -5.05
N VAL A 410 4.70 -19.83 -5.29
CA VAL A 410 4.52 -18.47 -4.73
C VAL A 410 4.52 -18.51 -3.21
N ALA A 411 3.80 -19.43 -2.57
CA ALA A 411 3.78 -19.55 -1.11
C ALA A 411 5.17 -19.85 -0.53
N ILE A 412 5.93 -20.74 -1.17
CA ILE A 412 7.32 -21.05 -0.78
C ILE A 412 8.21 -19.83 -0.97
N LEU A 413 8.13 -19.15 -2.12
CA LEU A 413 8.97 -17.97 -2.40
C LEU A 413 8.63 -16.80 -1.48
N ASP A 414 7.35 -16.55 -1.19
CA ASP A 414 6.91 -15.48 -0.29
C ASP A 414 7.37 -15.77 1.14
N TYR A 415 7.37 -17.04 1.56
CA TYR A 415 7.95 -17.45 2.84
C TYR A 415 9.48 -17.33 2.85
N VAL A 416 10.18 -17.81 1.82
CA VAL A 416 11.65 -17.82 1.79
C VAL A 416 12.22 -16.40 1.71
N LEU A 417 11.65 -15.56 0.84
CA LEU A 417 12.14 -14.21 0.55
C LEU A 417 11.63 -13.16 1.55
N TYR A 418 10.38 -13.28 2.00
CA TYR A 418 9.70 -12.25 2.80
C TYR A 418 9.15 -12.74 4.14
N LYS A 419 9.38 -14.01 4.51
CA LYS A 419 8.94 -14.63 5.76
C LYS A 419 7.43 -14.59 6.01
N VAL A 420 6.64 -14.48 4.94
CA VAL A 420 5.17 -14.55 5.00
C VAL A 420 4.75 -16.03 5.09
N SER A 421 4.25 -16.44 6.25
CA SER A 421 3.81 -17.83 6.47
C SER A 421 2.37 -18.08 6.04
N VAL A 422 2.12 -19.26 5.49
CA VAL A 422 0.77 -19.78 5.21
C VAL A 422 0.37 -20.74 6.33
N SER A 423 -0.92 -20.76 6.69
CA SER A 423 -1.42 -21.67 7.73
C SER A 423 -1.21 -23.15 7.37
N GLY A 424 -0.99 -24.01 8.37
CA GLY A 424 -0.73 -25.44 8.15
C GLY A 424 -1.85 -26.17 7.39
N MET A 425 -3.11 -25.76 7.61
CA MET A 425 -4.27 -26.28 6.86
C MET A 425 -4.26 -25.86 5.39
N ALA A 426 -3.86 -24.62 5.09
CA ALA A 426 -3.72 -24.18 3.71
C ALA A 426 -2.52 -24.86 3.04
N ALA A 427 -1.41 -25.09 3.75
CA ALA A 427 -0.27 -25.84 3.24
C ALA A 427 -0.63 -27.28 2.85
N SER A 428 -1.44 -27.99 3.64
CA SER A 428 -1.84 -29.38 3.31
C SER A 428 -2.68 -29.46 2.04
N THR A 429 -3.57 -28.50 1.79
CA THR A 429 -4.35 -28.44 0.54
C THR A 429 -3.49 -28.21 -0.70
N LEU A 430 -2.37 -27.48 -0.56
CA LEU A 430 -1.41 -27.29 -1.66
C LEU A 430 -0.63 -28.57 -1.98
N VAL A 431 -0.36 -29.42 -0.99
CA VAL A 431 0.24 -30.74 -1.23
C VAL A 431 -0.66 -31.61 -2.11
N VAL A 432 -1.97 -31.59 -1.85
CA VAL A 432 -2.96 -32.30 -2.70
C VAL A 432 -2.94 -31.76 -4.13
N ALA A 433 -2.85 -30.44 -4.30
CA ALA A 433 -2.74 -29.83 -5.62
C ALA A 433 -1.48 -30.30 -6.37
N CYS A 434 -0.32 -30.35 -5.69
CA CYS A 434 0.92 -30.87 -6.25
C CYS A 434 0.83 -32.34 -6.68
N LEU A 435 0.18 -33.19 -5.88
CA LEU A 435 -0.05 -34.60 -6.23
C LEU A 435 -0.91 -34.75 -7.49
N GLY A 436 -1.96 -33.94 -7.63
CA GLY A 436 -2.78 -33.93 -8.83
C GLY A 436 -1.98 -33.58 -10.09
N VAL A 437 -1.14 -32.54 -10.02
CA VAL A 437 -0.26 -32.16 -11.14
C VAL A 437 0.76 -33.26 -11.46
N ALA A 438 1.36 -33.89 -10.45
CA ALA A 438 2.29 -35.00 -10.64
C ALA A 438 1.62 -36.21 -11.33
N MET A 439 0.37 -36.51 -10.96
CA MET A 439 -0.42 -37.56 -11.59
C MET A 439 -0.70 -37.24 -13.07
N VAL A 440 -1.11 -36.01 -13.39
CA VAL A 440 -1.29 -35.57 -14.79
C VAL A 440 0.01 -35.68 -15.56
N SER A 441 1.12 -35.20 -15.00
CA SER A 441 2.44 -35.28 -15.62
C SER A 441 2.83 -36.73 -15.97
N TYR A 442 2.60 -37.66 -15.05
CA TYR A 442 2.93 -39.07 -15.25
C TYR A 442 2.11 -39.72 -16.38
N TYR A 443 0.78 -39.54 -16.38
CA TYR A 443 -0.09 -40.17 -17.37
C TYR A 443 -0.01 -39.50 -18.75
N ASP A 444 0.22 -38.18 -18.81
CA ASP A 444 0.31 -37.42 -20.07
C ASP A 444 1.67 -37.57 -20.77
N SER A 445 2.70 -38.04 -20.05
CA SER A 445 4.04 -38.33 -20.59
C SER A 445 4.21 -39.79 -21.02
N ARG A 446 3.22 -40.65 -20.79
CA ARG A 446 3.27 -42.05 -21.24
C ARG A 446 3.12 -42.11 -22.75
N PRO A 447 3.90 -42.94 -23.46
CA PRO A 447 3.68 -43.20 -24.88
C PRO A 447 2.28 -43.78 -25.07
N SER A 448 1.49 -43.18 -25.95
CA SER A 448 0.18 -43.70 -26.36
C SER A 448 0.33 -44.51 -27.65
N ASP A 449 -0.42 -45.59 -27.81
CA ASP A 449 -0.37 -46.45 -29.01
C ASP A 449 -0.90 -45.75 -30.28
N ASP A 450 -1.60 -44.62 -30.11
CA ASP A 450 -2.08 -43.75 -31.20
C ASP A 450 -1.08 -42.62 -31.52
N ALA A 451 -0.43 -42.71 -32.70
CA ALA A 451 0.54 -41.72 -33.19
C ALA A 451 -0.02 -40.30 -33.40
N ASN A 452 -1.36 -40.13 -33.39
CA ASN A 452 -2.02 -38.83 -33.54
C ASN A 452 -2.22 -38.08 -32.21
N VAL A 453 -1.90 -38.70 -31.07
CA VAL A 453 -2.00 -38.05 -29.75
C VAL A 453 -0.66 -37.43 -29.41
N LYS A 454 -0.55 -36.09 -29.49
CA LYS A 454 0.60 -35.35 -28.95
C LYS A 454 0.74 -35.70 -27.46
N THR A 455 1.87 -36.26 -27.06
CA THR A 455 2.23 -36.52 -25.67
C THR A 455 3.23 -35.48 -25.17
N THR A 456 3.36 -35.34 -23.85
CA THR A 456 4.31 -34.39 -23.27
C THR A 456 5.72 -34.98 -23.28
N SER A 457 6.67 -34.23 -23.85
CA SER A 457 8.08 -34.62 -23.84
C SER A 457 8.77 -34.26 -22.52
N GLN A 458 9.88 -34.95 -22.21
CA GLN A 458 10.69 -34.65 -21.01
C GLN A 458 11.20 -33.21 -20.99
N ILE A 459 11.59 -32.67 -22.15
CA ILE A 459 12.06 -31.28 -22.25
C ILE A 459 10.92 -30.28 -22.02
N GLY A 460 9.70 -30.62 -22.43
CA GLY A 460 8.49 -29.85 -22.17
C GLY A 460 8.16 -29.73 -20.69
N ILE A 461 8.39 -30.80 -19.91
CA ILE A 461 8.27 -30.79 -18.44
C ILE A 461 9.29 -29.84 -17.81
N VAL A 462 10.56 -29.92 -18.24
CA VAL A 462 11.62 -29.03 -17.70
C VAL A 462 11.28 -27.57 -17.96
N PHE A 463 10.87 -27.22 -19.18
CA PHE A 463 10.42 -25.87 -19.50
C PHE A 463 9.17 -25.45 -18.72
N ALA A 464 8.23 -26.37 -18.46
CA ALA A 464 7.06 -26.09 -17.62
C ALA A 464 7.46 -25.73 -16.19
N LEU A 465 8.36 -26.49 -15.57
CA LEU A 465 8.83 -26.25 -14.20
C LEU A 465 9.62 -24.94 -14.09
N MET A 466 10.48 -24.64 -15.07
CA MET A 466 11.16 -23.34 -15.16
C MET A 466 10.15 -22.19 -15.32
N GLY A 467 9.13 -22.39 -16.16
CA GLY A 467 8.02 -21.46 -16.33
C GLY A 467 7.28 -21.20 -15.03
N VAL A 468 6.90 -22.25 -14.29
CA VAL A 468 6.26 -22.15 -12.98
C VAL A 468 7.12 -21.36 -11.99
N PHE A 469 8.43 -21.62 -11.94
CA PHE A 469 9.34 -20.89 -11.07
C PHE A 469 9.37 -19.40 -11.40
N PHE A 470 9.60 -19.02 -12.67
CA PHE A 470 9.65 -17.61 -13.05
C PHE A 470 8.30 -16.91 -12.97
N SER A 471 7.18 -17.59 -13.26
CA SER A 471 5.83 -17.06 -13.01
C SER A 471 5.62 -16.74 -11.53
N SER A 472 6.09 -17.61 -10.65
CA SER A 472 5.93 -17.46 -9.21
C SER A 472 6.80 -16.32 -8.68
N LEU A 473 8.07 -16.30 -9.08
CA LEU A 473 9.01 -15.25 -8.73
C LEU A 473 8.52 -13.88 -9.22
N TYR A 474 8.03 -13.80 -10.46
CA TYR A 474 7.45 -12.59 -11.02
C TYR A 474 6.25 -12.10 -10.21
N THR A 475 5.34 -13.01 -9.85
CA THR A 475 4.13 -12.68 -9.07
C THR A 475 4.48 -12.08 -7.72
N VAL A 476 5.45 -12.67 -7.01
CA VAL A 476 5.95 -12.16 -5.73
C VAL A 476 6.67 -10.81 -5.93
N TRP A 477 7.54 -10.71 -6.93
CA TRP A 477 8.33 -9.50 -7.18
C TRP A 477 7.50 -8.30 -7.63
N ILE A 478 6.38 -8.48 -8.35
CA ILE A 478 5.48 -7.36 -8.63
C ILE A 478 5.06 -6.67 -7.32
N ALA A 479 4.60 -7.43 -6.32
CA ALA A 479 4.18 -6.85 -5.06
C ALA A 479 5.36 -6.21 -4.29
N ALA A 480 6.51 -6.88 -4.28
CA ALA A 480 7.71 -6.37 -3.62
C ALA A 480 8.25 -5.09 -4.26
N PHE A 481 8.33 -5.02 -5.59
CA PHE A 481 8.83 -3.85 -6.32
C PHE A 481 7.90 -2.66 -6.22
N ARG A 482 6.57 -2.89 -6.26
CA ARG A 482 5.59 -1.82 -6.00
C ARG A 482 5.80 -1.18 -4.62
N LYS A 483 5.98 -2.02 -3.59
CA LYS A 483 6.26 -1.56 -2.21
C LYS A 483 7.62 -0.86 -2.13
N LYS A 484 8.67 -1.47 -2.68
CA LYS A 484 10.05 -0.95 -2.63
C LYS A 484 10.21 0.41 -3.33
N LEU A 485 9.53 0.61 -4.45
CA LEU A 485 9.68 1.82 -5.28
C LEU A 485 8.58 2.86 -5.01
N ALA A 486 7.63 2.53 -4.13
CA ALA A 486 6.46 3.36 -3.80
C ALA A 486 5.74 3.87 -5.06
N ILE A 487 5.40 2.95 -5.97
CA ILE A 487 4.73 3.23 -7.25
C ILE A 487 3.45 2.40 -7.39
N SER A 488 2.51 2.94 -8.16
CA SER A 488 1.27 2.27 -8.53
C SER A 488 1.53 1.11 -9.50
N SER A 489 0.53 0.23 -9.64
CA SER A 489 0.55 -0.90 -10.57
C SER A 489 0.79 -0.46 -12.01
N MET A 490 0.11 0.61 -12.43
CA MET A 490 0.20 1.15 -13.79
C MET A 490 1.54 1.83 -14.03
N GLN A 491 2.09 2.53 -13.03
CA GLN A 491 3.43 3.13 -13.11
C GLN A 491 4.52 2.06 -13.22
N LEU A 492 4.42 0.97 -12.45
CA LEU A 492 5.38 -0.13 -12.55
C LEU A 492 5.35 -0.76 -13.94
N LEU A 493 4.15 -1.06 -14.45
CA LEU A 493 3.97 -1.64 -15.78
C LEU A 493 4.46 -0.70 -16.89
N LEU A 494 4.23 0.61 -16.78
CA LEU A 494 4.72 1.61 -17.74
C LEU A 494 6.26 1.61 -17.85
N ASN A 495 6.97 1.46 -16.73
CA ASN A 495 8.44 1.41 -16.73
C ASN A 495 8.98 0.04 -17.17
N GLN A 496 8.28 -1.05 -16.85
CA GLN A 496 8.73 -2.42 -17.13
C GLN A 496 8.45 -2.86 -18.58
N ALA A 497 7.28 -2.55 -19.12
CA ALA A 497 6.82 -3.02 -20.43
C ALA A 497 7.80 -2.76 -21.60
N PRO A 498 8.37 -1.55 -21.79
CA PRO A 498 9.28 -1.30 -22.90
C PRO A 498 10.60 -2.06 -22.74
N LEU A 499 11.07 -2.25 -21.50
CA LEU A 499 12.27 -3.02 -21.21
C LEU A 499 12.04 -4.53 -21.45
N SER A 500 10.89 -5.07 -21.07
CA SER A 500 10.53 -6.46 -21.37
C SER A 500 10.37 -6.71 -22.87
N ALA A 501 9.76 -5.78 -23.62
CA ALA A 501 9.70 -5.85 -25.09
C ALA A 501 11.10 -5.87 -25.71
N PHE A 502 11.99 -4.98 -25.27
CA PHE A 502 13.37 -4.92 -25.75
C PHE A 502 14.15 -6.20 -25.44
N LEU A 503 14.01 -6.77 -24.23
CA LEU A 503 14.66 -8.03 -23.87
C LEU A 503 14.11 -9.21 -24.70
N LEU A 504 12.82 -9.21 -25.05
CA LEU A 504 12.25 -10.22 -25.95
C LEU A 504 12.86 -10.12 -27.35
N LEU A 505 13.11 -8.91 -27.88
CA LEU A 505 13.75 -8.72 -29.19
C LEU A 505 15.11 -9.42 -29.29
N TYR A 506 15.83 -9.52 -28.18
CA TYR A 506 17.04 -10.35 -28.13
C TYR A 506 16.67 -11.79 -28.44
N PHE A 507 15.76 -12.44 -27.70
CA PHE A 507 15.48 -13.87 -27.86
C PHE A 507 14.79 -14.28 -29.17
N ILE A 508 14.10 -13.36 -29.85
CA ILE A 508 13.31 -13.64 -31.05
C ILE A 508 14.07 -14.41 -32.14
N PRO A 509 15.29 -14.04 -32.59
CA PRO A 509 15.97 -14.73 -33.69
C PRO A 509 16.36 -16.18 -33.40
N TRP A 510 16.35 -16.59 -32.12
CA TRP A 510 16.69 -17.96 -31.72
C TRP A 510 15.47 -18.84 -31.46
N VAL A 511 14.28 -18.24 -31.30
CA VAL A 511 13.06 -18.96 -30.92
C VAL A 511 11.98 -18.87 -31.98
N ASP A 512 11.83 -17.71 -32.63
CA ASP A 512 10.85 -17.49 -33.67
C ASP A 512 11.44 -17.79 -35.05
N GLU A 513 10.63 -18.40 -35.92
CA GLU A 513 10.95 -18.61 -37.34
C GLU A 513 10.10 -17.65 -38.20
N PHE A 514 10.75 -16.70 -38.85
CA PHE A 514 10.04 -15.71 -39.69
C PHE A 514 9.65 -16.32 -41.04
N PRO A 515 8.36 -16.26 -41.42
CA PRO A 515 7.93 -16.74 -42.73
C PRO A 515 8.47 -15.84 -43.85
N VAL A 516 8.67 -16.42 -45.04
CA VAL A 516 8.83 -15.64 -46.27
C VAL A 516 7.51 -14.92 -46.54
N MET A 517 7.54 -13.59 -46.64
CA MET A 517 6.37 -12.71 -46.82
C MET A 517 5.40 -13.24 -47.88
N LYS A 518 4.39 -14.00 -47.45
CA LYS A 518 3.21 -14.39 -48.23
C LYS A 518 2.02 -13.59 -47.71
N GLU A 519 1.02 -13.41 -48.57
CA GLU A 519 -0.18 -12.63 -48.24
C GLU A 519 -0.92 -13.24 -47.03
N VAL A 520 -0.89 -12.53 -45.91
CA VAL A 520 -1.66 -12.88 -44.72
C VAL A 520 -3.12 -12.48 -44.94
N SER A 521 -4.06 -13.39 -44.67
CA SER A 521 -5.50 -13.15 -44.83
C SER A 521 -5.99 -11.91 -44.06
N ILE A 522 -6.99 -11.21 -44.63
CA ILE A 522 -7.62 -10.00 -44.06
C ILE A 522 -8.18 -10.24 -42.65
N SER A 523 -8.65 -11.46 -42.34
CA SER A 523 -9.15 -11.82 -41.00
C SER A 523 -8.06 -11.68 -39.93
N HIS A 524 -6.81 -12.03 -40.23
CA HIS A 524 -5.70 -11.91 -39.29
C HIS A 524 -5.34 -10.45 -39.02
N TRP A 525 -5.46 -9.56 -40.01
CA TRP A 525 -5.22 -8.12 -39.82
C TRP A 525 -6.16 -7.46 -38.80
N VAL A 526 -7.33 -8.04 -38.53
CA VAL A 526 -8.23 -7.61 -37.46
C VAL A 526 -7.88 -8.28 -36.13
N LEU A 527 -7.55 -9.58 -36.15
CA LEU A 527 -7.25 -10.34 -34.93
C LEU A 527 -5.95 -9.88 -34.24
N ILE A 528 -4.95 -9.44 -35.00
CA ILE A 528 -3.66 -8.97 -34.47
C ILE A 528 -3.83 -7.76 -33.54
N PRO A 529 -4.38 -6.61 -33.99
CA PRO A 529 -4.58 -5.46 -33.10
C PRO A 529 -5.55 -5.78 -31.96
N PHE A 530 -6.57 -6.61 -32.20
CA PHE A 530 -7.48 -7.07 -31.16
C PHE A 530 -6.74 -7.84 -30.05
N SER A 531 -5.79 -8.72 -30.40
CA SER A 531 -4.95 -9.41 -29.43
C SER A 531 -4.12 -8.43 -28.57
N GLY A 532 -3.66 -7.32 -29.16
CA GLY A 532 -2.92 -6.26 -28.45
C GLY A 532 -3.77 -5.56 -27.39
N ILE A 533 -5.07 -5.32 -27.68
CA ILE A 533 -6.02 -4.76 -26.72
C ILE A 533 -6.25 -5.72 -25.56
N LEU A 534 -6.49 -7.01 -25.86
CA LEU A 534 -6.68 -8.04 -24.84
C LEU A 534 -5.45 -8.19 -23.95
N ALA A 535 -4.25 -8.19 -24.54
CA ALA A 535 -3.00 -8.32 -23.78
C ALA A 535 -2.77 -7.13 -22.83
N MET A 536 -3.06 -5.91 -23.29
CA MET A 536 -3.04 -4.72 -22.43
C MET A 536 -4.01 -4.87 -21.24
N LEU A 537 -5.26 -5.29 -21.49
CA LEU A 537 -6.25 -5.50 -20.43
C LEU A 537 -5.76 -6.53 -19.41
N ILE A 538 -5.16 -7.63 -19.87
CA ILE A 538 -4.58 -8.67 -18.99
C ILE A 538 -3.46 -8.08 -18.13
N ASN A 539 -2.50 -7.39 -18.73
CA ASN A 539 -1.34 -6.85 -18.01
C ASN A 539 -1.77 -5.82 -16.95
N ILE A 540 -2.66 -4.88 -17.30
CA ILE A 540 -3.17 -3.86 -16.36
C ILE A 540 -3.91 -4.52 -15.20
N SER A 541 -4.86 -5.40 -15.53
CA SER A 541 -5.71 -6.04 -14.52
C SER A 541 -4.92 -7.01 -13.64
N GLN A 542 -3.90 -7.71 -14.15
CA GLN A 542 -3.04 -8.59 -13.37
C GLN A 542 -2.27 -7.82 -12.29
N PHE A 543 -1.63 -6.71 -12.67
CA PHE A 543 -0.89 -5.88 -11.71
C PHE A 543 -1.81 -5.23 -10.69
N PHE A 544 -3.04 -4.90 -11.06
CA PHE A 544 -4.05 -4.40 -10.13
C PHE A 544 -4.50 -5.48 -9.14
N ILE A 545 -4.79 -6.70 -9.62
CA ILE A 545 -5.22 -7.81 -8.75
C ILE A 545 -4.11 -8.17 -7.75
N ILE A 546 -2.86 -8.31 -8.20
CA ILE A 546 -1.71 -8.61 -7.33
C ILE A 546 -1.52 -7.52 -6.28
N ALA A 547 -1.72 -6.26 -6.68
CA ALA A 547 -1.61 -5.12 -5.80
C ALA A 547 -2.62 -5.09 -4.66
N GLU A 548 -3.89 -5.34 -4.99
CA GLU A 548 -5.01 -5.24 -4.05
C GLU A 548 -5.18 -6.49 -3.20
N THR A 549 -4.95 -7.68 -3.79
CA THR A 549 -5.23 -8.96 -3.10
C THR A 549 -3.98 -9.61 -2.50
N GLY A 550 -2.79 -9.23 -2.98
CA GLY A 550 -1.50 -9.83 -2.62
C GLY A 550 -1.07 -10.98 -3.57
N PRO A 551 0.22 -11.36 -3.57
CA PRO A 551 0.77 -12.37 -4.48
C PRO A 551 0.02 -13.71 -4.42
N ILE A 552 -0.11 -14.27 -3.22
CA ILE A 552 -0.72 -15.57 -3.01
C ILE A 552 -2.21 -15.56 -3.40
N ALA A 553 -2.99 -14.58 -2.94
CA ALA A 553 -4.42 -14.51 -3.26
C ALA A 553 -4.67 -14.27 -4.77
N SER A 554 -3.78 -13.54 -5.45
CA SER A 554 -3.89 -13.33 -6.90
C SER A 554 -3.77 -14.63 -7.71
N THR A 555 -3.07 -15.63 -7.18
CA THR A 555 -2.93 -16.94 -7.85
C THR A 555 -4.24 -17.71 -7.91
N VAL A 556 -5.18 -17.47 -6.97
CA VAL A 556 -6.54 -18.05 -7.02
C VAL A 556 -7.28 -17.62 -8.28
N VAL A 557 -7.18 -16.32 -8.64
CA VAL A 557 -7.75 -15.81 -9.89
C VAL A 557 -7.05 -16.45 -11.09
N GLY A 558 -5.74 -16.69 -11.00
CA GLY A 558 -4.98 -17.47 -11.99
C GLY A 558 -5.58 -18.85 -12.24
N HIS A 559 -5.91 -19.58 -11.18
CA HIS A 559 -6.52 -20.91 -11.31
C HIS A 559 -7.90 -20.86 -11.91
N THR A 560 -8.73 -19.88 -11.54
CA THR A 560 -10.05 -19.69 -12.17
C THR A 560 -9.92 -19.55 -13.68
N LYS A 561 -8.90 -18.84 -14.18
CA LYS A 561 -8.61 -18.73 -15.62
C LYS A 561 -8.25 -20.09 -16.21
N THR A 562 -7.33 -20.81 -15.58
CA THR A 562 -6.89 -22.14 -16.02
C THR A 562 -8.06 -23.10 -16.13
N CYS A 563 -8.90 -23.21 -15.10
CA CYS A 563 -10.10 -24.05 -15.10
C CYS A 563 -11.01 -23.70 -16.28
N THR A 564 -11.27 -22.41 -16.48
CA THR A 564 -12.14 -21.93 -17.55
C THR A 564 -11.59 -22.31 -18.93
N ILE A 565 -10.29 -22.13 -19.16
CA ILE A 565 -9.63 -22.48 -20.43
C ILE A 565 -9.69 -23.99 -20.69
N VAL A 566 -9.43 -24.82 -19.67
CA VAL A 566 -9.45 -26.28 -19.82
C VAL A 566 -10.87 -26.77 -20.14
N VAL A 567 -11.88 -26.28 -19.41
CA VAL A 567 -13.29 -26.66 -19.62
C VAL A 567 -13.77 -26.27 -21.02
N LEU A 568 -13.51 -25.04 -21.45
CA LEU A 568 -13.85 -24.59 -22.81
C LEU A 568 -13.06 -25.37 -23.88
N GLY A 569 -11.78 -25.64 -23.63
CA GLY A 569 -10.93 -26.43 -24.52
C GLY A 569 -11.48 -27.83 -24.76
N TRP A 570 -11.97 -28.51 -23.72
CA TRP A 570 -12.63 -29.81 -23.83
C TRP A 570 -13.96 -29.75 -24.56
N ALA A 571 -14.81 -28.76 -24.23
CA ALA A 571 -16.09 -28.56 -24.89
C ALA A 571 -15.95 -28.37 -26.40
N ILE A 572 -14.89 -27.67 -26.83
CA ILE A 572 -14.61 -27.41 -28.25
C ILE A 572 -13.92 -28.60 -28.94
N SER A 573 -13.05 -29.33 -28.22
CA SER A 573 -12.22 -30.38 -28.84
C SER A 573 -12.93 -31.73 -28.98
N GLY A 574 -14.10 -31.92 -28.36
CA GLY A 574 -14.90 -33.15 -28.49
C GLY A 574 -14.21 -34.44 -27.99
N ARG A 575 -13.09 -34.33 -27.25
CA ARG A 575 -12.35 -35.49 -26.75
C ARG A 575 -13.16 -36.23 -25.67
N VAL A 576 -13.25 -37.54 -25.80
CA VAL A 576 -13.85 -38.42 -24.79
C VAL A 576 -12.91 -38.47 -23.58
N ALA A 577 -13.43 -38.09 -22.42
CA ALA A 577 -12.69 -37.97 -21.16
C ALA A 577 -12.43 -39.35 -20.51
N THR A 578 -11.66 -40.22 -21.17
CA THR A 578 -11.43 -41.61 -20.74
C THR A 578 -10.04 -41.89 -20.16
N ASP A 579 -9.14 -40.89 -20.09
CA ASP A 579 -7.79 -41.08 -19.56
C ASP A 579 -7.67 -40.81 -18.05
N MET A 580 -6.82 -41.58 -17.37
CA MET A 580 -6.47 -41.41 -15.95
C MET A 580 -5.84 -40.05 -15.62
N SER A 581 -5.45 -39.27 -16.63
CA SER A 581 -5.04 -37.86 -16.49
C SER A 581 -6.19 -36.96 -16.01
N VAL A 582 -7.45 -37.32 -16.28
CA VAL A 582 -8.63 -36.58 -15.78
C VAL A 582 -8.73 -36.64 -14.26
N VAL A 583 -8.40 -37.79 -13.66
CA VAL A 583 -8.39 -37.96 -12.19
C VAL A 583 -7.33 -37.05 -11.56
N GLY A 584 -6.14 -36.96 -12.16
CA GLY A 584 -5.09 -36.04 -11.73
C GLY A 584 -5.52 -34.58 -11.81
N LEU A 585 -6.19 -34.19 -12.90
CA LEU A 585 -6.74 -32.84 -13.05
C LEU A 585 -7.78 -32.53 -11.97
N LEU A 586 -8.77 -33.40 -11.77
CA LEU A 586 -9.81 -33.20 -10.77
C LEU A 586 -9.22 -33.09 -9.36
N THR A 587 -8.19 -33.89 -9.05
CA THR A 587 -7.44 -33.82 -7.79
C THR A 587 -6.72 -32.48 -7.63
N ALA A 588 -6.05 -32.01 -8.69
CA ALA A 588 -5.35 -30.73 -8.68
C ALA A 588 -6.32 -29.56 -8.44
N LEU A 589 -7.48 -29.57 -9.12
CA LEU A 589 -8.52 -28.57 -8.98
C LEU A 589 -9.15 -28.61 -7.57
N ALA A 590 -9.45 -29.79 -7.06
CA ALA A 590 -10.00 -29.96 -5.70
C ALA A 590 -9.05 -29.37 -4.65
N GLY A 591 -7.75 -29.64 -4.74
CA GLY A 591 -6.74 -29.06 -3.84
C GLY A 591 -6.76 -27.53 -3.84
N ILE A 592 -6.86 -26.90 -5.01
CA ILE A 592 -6.94 -25.44 -5.14
C ILE A 592 -8.26 -24.85 -4.64
N PHE A 593 -9.40 -25.51 -4.88
CA PHE A 593 -10.68 -25.06 -4.35
C PHE A 593 -10.70 -25.13 -2.82
N SER A 594 -10.19 -26.23 -2.25
CA SER A 594 -10.03 -26.38 -0.80
C SER A 594 -9.08 -25.32 -0.24
N TYR A 595 -7.96 -25.04 -0.92
CA TYR A 595 -7.04 -23.97 -0.54
C TYR A 595 -7.74 -22.61 -0.47
N SER A 596 -8.48 -22.26 -1.54
CA SER A 596 -9.20 -21.00 -1.63
C SER A 596 -10.24 -20.86 -0.51
N PHE A 597 -10.95 -21.95 -0.19
CA PHE A 597 -11.91 -21.99 0.90
C PHE A 597 -11.26 -21.81 2.28
N VAL A 598 -10.13 -22.46 2.54
CA VAL A 598 -9.38 -22.34 3.80
C VAL A 598 -8.87 -20.91 3.98
N VAL A 599 -8.30 -20.31 2.92
CA VAL A 599 -7.82 -18.92 2.96
C VAL A 599 -8.97 -17.93 3.17
N LEU A 600 -10.13 -18.16 2.55
CA LEU A 600 -11.31 -17.32 2.74
C LEU A 600 -11.90 -17.42 4.16
N ARG A 601 -11.79 -18.57 4.82
CA ARG A 601 -12.23 -18.73 6.23
C ARG A 601 -11.32 -18.06 7.24
N GLN A 602 -10.07 -17.78 6.86
CA GLN A 602 -9.05 -17.16 7.74
C GLN A 602 -9.03 -15.63 7.63
N LYS A 603 -9.61 -15.07 6.58
CA LYS A 603 -9.88 -13.63 6.42
C LYS A 603 -11.25 -13.30 6.98
#